data_AF-D2I6D0-F1
#
_entry.id   AF-D2I6D0-F1
#
_cell.length_a   1.000
_cell.length_b   1.000
_cell.length_c   1.000
_cell.angle_alpha   90.00
_cell.angle_beta   90.00
_cell.angle_gamma   90.00
#
_symmetry.space_group_name_H-M   'P 1'
#
loop_
_entity.id
_entity.type
_entity.pdbx_description
1 polymer ?
#
loop_
_entity_poly.entity_id
_entity_poly.type
_entity_poly.pdbx_seq_one_letter_code
_entity_poly.pdbx_strand_id
1 'polypeptide(L)' 'QVDCSRYKKLPPGKEGVCHEIYAPICGSDGKTYPNDCFFCFEVQ' A
#
# COMPACT_ATOMS: atom_id res chain seq x y z
N GLN A 1 -10.35 -4.72 7.55
CA GLN A 1 -8.96 -4.22 7.64
C GLN A 1 -8.18 -4.82 6.49
N VAL A 2 -7.32 -4.04 5.83
CA VAL A 2 -6.49 -4.51 4.70
C VAL A 2 -5.35 -5.38 5.25
N ASP A 3 -5.18 -6.58 4.69
CA ASP A 3 -4.09 -7.49 5.07
C ASP A 3 -2.82 -7.15 4.28
N CYS A 4 -1.90 -6.45 4.93
CA CYS A 4 -0.63 -6.07 4.31
C CYS A 4 0.43 -7.18 4.34
N SER A 5 0.13 -8.39 4.84
CA SER A 5 1.10 -9.51 4.90
C SER A 5 1.60 -9.95 3.53
N ARG A 6 0.85 -9.62 2.47
CA ARG A 6 1.21 -9.89 1.06
C ARG A 6 2.21 -8.88 0.51
N TYR A 7 2.30 -7.70 1.10
CA TYR A 7 3.23 -6.63 0.73
C TYR A 7 4.43 -6.71 1.66
N LYS A 8 5.58 -7.14 1.13
CA LYS A 8 6.81 -7.26 1.91
C LYS A 8 7.53 -5.91 1.92
N LYS A 9 7.92 -5.43 3.09
CA LYS A 9 8.94 -4.36 3.18
C LYS A 9 10.20 -4.80 2.45
N LEU A 10 10.55 -4.05 1.43
CA LEU A 10 11.76 -4.27 0.66
C LEU A 10 12.95 -3.57 1.33
N PRO A 11 14.18 -4.11 1.19
CA PRO A 11 15.37 -3.45 1.70
C PRO A 11 15.59 -2.11 0.97
N PRO A 12 16.34 -1.18 1.57
CA PRO A 12 16.70 0.09 0.93
C PRO A 12 17.29 -0.14 -0.46
N GLY A 13 16.76 0.54 -1.47
CA GLY A 13 17.16 0.37 -2.88
C GLY A 13 16.39 -0.71 -3.65
N LYS A 14 15.40 -1.37 -3.04
CA LYS A 14 14.37 -2.13 -3.76
C LYS A 14 13.01 -1.46 -3.58
N GLU A 15 12.45 -1.01 -4.69
CA GLU A 15 11.10 -0.44 -4.71
C GLU A 15 10.06 -1.51 -5.00
N GLY A 16 8.93 -1.41 -4.31
CA GLY A 16 7.76 -2.23 -4.56
C GLY A 16 7.06 -1.76 -5.83
N VAL A 17 6.66 -2.69 -6.68
CA VAL A 17 5.85 -2.35 -7.86
C VAL A 17 4.39 -2.54 -7.51
N CYS A 18 3.61 -1.48 -7.64
CA CYS A 18 2.15 -1.52 -7.55
C CYS A 18 1.54 -1.39 -8.95
N HIS A 19 0.52 -2.19 -9.23
CA HIS A 19 -0.31 -1.97 -10.40
C HIS A 19 -1.23 -0.76 -10.18
N GLU A 20 -1.52 -0.02 -11.24
CA GLU A 20 -2.45 1.11 -11.24
C GLU A 20 -3.92 0.66 -11.27
N ILE A 21 -4.28 -0.26 -10.39
CA ILE A 21 -5.66 -0.70 -10.20
C ILE A 21 -6.33 0.30 -9.26
N TYR A 22 -7.47 0.86 -9.65
CA TYR A 22 -8.23 1.76 -8.79
C TYR A 22 -9.21 0.98 -7.91
N ALA A 23 -8.87 0.84 -6.63
CA ALA A 23 -9.66 0.18 -5.59
C ALA A 23 -9.46 0.94 -4.26
N PRO A 24 -10.09 2.12 -4.10
CA PRO A 24 -9.68 3.09 -3.10
C PRO A 24 -9.89 2.61 -1.66
N ILE A 25 -8.94 2.95 -0.78
CA ILE A 25 -8.97 2.64 0.66
C ILE A 25 -8.87 3.93 1.46
N CYS A 26 -9.80 4.13 2.40
CA CYS A 26 -9.71 5.19 3.38
C CYS A 26 -8.78 4.77 4.53
N GLY A 27 -7.67 5.49 4.70
CA GLY A 27 -6.74 5.35 5.82
C GLY A 27 -7.28 6.01 7.08
N SER A 28 -6.83 5.52 8.24
CA SER A 28 -7.12 6.15 9.54
C SER A 28 -6.43 7.49 9.73
N ASP A 29 -5.44 7.81 8.89
CA ASP A 29 -4.76 9.10 8.81
C ASP A 29 -5.57 10.13 7.99
N GLY A 30 -6.75 9.75 7.49
CA GLY A 30 -7.63 10.60 6.69
C GLY A 30 -7.24 10.68 5.21
N LYS A 31 -6.20 9.95 4.76
CA LYS A 31 -5.84 9.88 3.34
C LYS A 31 -6.62 8.78 2.62
N THR A 32 -6.81 8.97 1.30
CA THR A 32 -7.34 7.92 0.42
C THR A 32 -6.23 7.37 -0.44
N TYR A 33 -6.08 6.06 -0.42
CA TYR A 33 -5.06 5.33 -1.15
C TYR A 33 -5.66 4.70 -2.40
N PRO A 34 -5.00 4.75 -3.57
CA PRO A 34 -5.57 4.22 -4.81
C PRO A 34 -5.89 2.73 -4.76
N ASN A 35 -5.08 1.95 -4.04
CA ASN A 35 -5.31 0.52 -3.76
C ASN A 35 -4.51 0.05 -2.54
N ASP A 36 -4.68 -1.22 -2.20
CA ASP A 36 -4.06 -1.88 -1.06
C ASP A 36 -2.53 -1.93 -1.16
N CYS A 37 -1.96 -2.03 -2.37
CA CYS A 37 -0.52 -1.95 -2.56
C CYS A 37 0.04 -0.57 -2.16
N PHE A 38 -0.52 0.52 -2.69
CA PHE A 38 -0.11 1.88 -2.32
C PHE A 38 -0.34 2.17 -0.84
N PHE A 39 -1.45 1.68 -0.27
CA PHE A 39 -1.70 1.77 1.16
C PHE A 39 -0.59 1.06 1.95
N CYS A 40 -0.38 -0.23 1.71
CA CYS A 40 0.54 -1.04 2.49
C CYS A 40 2.00 -0.62 2.37
N PHE A 41 2.43 -0.01 1.26
CA PHE A 41 3.78 0.57 1.16
C PHE A 41 3.94 1.90 1.90
N GLU A 42 2.87 2.63 2.19
CA GLU A 42 2.94 3.88 2.97
C GLU A 42 2.76 3.63 4.48
N VAL A 43 1.83 2.77 4.89
CA VAL A 43 1.56 2.49 6.32
C VAL A 43 2.45 1.44 6.96
N GLN A 44 3.21 0.63 6.20
CA GLN A 44 4.24 -0.23 6.78
C GLN A 44 5.53 0.55 6.98
#